data_AF-A0A2T4C6E4-F1
#
_entry.id   AF-A0A2T4C6E4-F1
#
_cell.length_a   1.000
_cell.length_b   1.000
_cell.length_c   1.000
_cell.angle_alpha   90.00
_cell.angle_beta   90.00
_cell.angle_gamma   90.00
#
_symmetry.space_group_name_H-M   'P 1'
#
loop_
_entity.id
_entity.type
_entity.pdbx_description
1 polymer ?
#
loop_
_entity_poly.entity_id
_entity_poly.type
_entity_poly.pdbx_seq_one_letter_code
_entity_poly.pdbx_strand_id
1 'polypeptide(L)'
;MLQLAWDYANGSISEETIGNALYNATDREKVSTVRLLLQSFGASPNATGEEYGTALTAAAFDGIMEMVQLLLDAGAEINDPNGWALQTAAAEGHYEIVQELISRGAEVNA
;
A
#
# COMPACT_ATOMS: atom_id res chain seq x y z
N MET A 1 8.47 18.78 -7.94
CA MET A 1 8.01 17.82 -8.97
C MET A 1 9.05 17.59 -10.06
N LEU A 2 9.58 18.61 -10.74
CA LEU A 2 10.58 18.43 -11.82
C LEU A 2 11.90 17.76 -11.40
N GLN A 3 12.44 18.08 -10.22
CA GLN A 3 13.69 17.48 -9.73
C GLN A 3 13.55 15.98 -9.47
N LEU A 4 12.50 15.56 -8.76
CA LEU A 4 12.18 14.14 -8.50
C LEU A 4 12.00 13.33 -9.78
N ALA A 5 11.30 13.87 -10.79
CA ALA A 5 11.12 13.21 -12.07
C ALA A 5 12.44 13.07 -12.85
N TRP A 6 13.30 14.09 -12.80
CA TRP A 6 14.63 14.03 -13.40
C TRP A 6 15.54 13.02 -12.69
N ASP A 7 15.50 13.00 -11.36
CA ASP A 7 16.29 12.10 -10.52
C ASP A 7 15.89 10.63 -10.71
N TYR A 8 14.60 10.37 -10.95
CA TYR A 8 14.17 9.03 -11.35
C TYR A 8 14.65 8.67 -12.77
N ALA A 9 14.42 9.56 -13.76
CA ALA A 9 14.78 9.29 -15.14
C ALA A 9 16.30 9.15 -15.38
N ASN A 10 17.13 9.76 -14.53
CA ASN A 10 18.58 9.65 -14.59
C ASN A 10 19.16 8.50 -13.73
N GLY A 11 18.31 7.72 -13.06
CA GLY A 11 18.68 6.56 -12.25
C GLY A 11 19.26 6.88 -10.88
N SER A 12 19.20 8.13 -10.42
CA SER A 12 19.64 8.50 -9.07
C SER A 12 18.64 8.07 -7.97
N ILE A 13 17.40 7.77 -8.33
CA ILE A 13 16.40 7.17 -7.45
C ILE A 13 16.16 5.72 -7.90
N SER A 14 16.39 4.76 -6.98
CA SER A 14 16.15 3.34 -7.23
C SER A 14 14.67 2.95 -7.04
N GLU A 15 14.25 1.84 -7.64
CA GLU A 15 12.94 1.22 -7.39
C GLU A 15 12.74 0.93 -5.89
N GLU A 16 13.80 0.47 -5.20
CA GLU A 16 13.82 0.29 -3.75
C GLU A 16 13.50 1.59 -3.00
N THR A 17 14.10 2.70 -3.39
CA THR A 17 13.85 4.02 -2.77
C THR A 17 12.39 4.44 -2.96
N ILE A 18 11.80 4.16 -4.12
CA ILE A 18 10.40 4.47 -4.42
C ILE A 18 9.45 3.55 -3.64
N GLY A 19 9.76 2.26 -3.55
CA GLY A 19 9.01 1.31 -2.73
C GLY A 19 9.00 1.73 -1.25
N ASN A 20 10.16 2.06 -0.70
CA ASN A 20 10.28 2.57 0.67
C ASN A 20 9.50 3.86 0.85
N ALA A 21 9.51 4.77 -0.13
CA ALA A 21 8.71 5.99 -0.07
C ALA A 21 7.20 5.70 -0.09
N LEU A 22 6.75 4.71 -0.88
CA LEU A 22 5.35 4.31 -0.94
C LEU A 22 4.89 3.71 0.38
N TYR A 23 5.68 2.80 0.96
CA TYR A 23 5.39 2.22 2.26
C TYR A 23 5.29 3.32 3.35
N ASN A 24 6.31 4.16 3.47
CA ASN A 24 6.32 5.24 4.47
C ASN A 24 5.19 6.26 4.27
N ALA A 25 4.79 6.53 3.02
CA ALA A 25 3.66 7.40 2.73
C ALA A 25 2.33 6.73 3.14
N THR A 26 2.23 5.41 3.01
CA THR A 26 1.06 4.63 3.40
C THR A 26 0.89 4.63 4.92
N ASP A 27 1.93 4.25 5.64
CA ASP A 27 2.03 4.27 7.11
C ASP A 27 1.75 5.66 7.72
N ARG A 28 2.12 6.74 7.01
CA ARG A 28 1.84 8.11 7.46
C ARG A 28 0.51 8.68 6.96
N GLU A 29 -0.36 7.83 6.42
CA GLU A 29 -1.69 8.14 5.91
C GLU A 29 -1.67 9.23 4.79
N LYS A 30 -0.61 9.29 3.99
CA LYS A 30 -0.42 10.31 2.94
C LYS A 30 -0.96 9.83 1.59
N VAL A 31 -2.28 9.69 1.49
CA VAL A 31 -2.98 9.17 0.29
C VAL A 31 -2.54 9.87 -1.00
N SER A 32 -2.45 11.21 -1.02
CA SER A 32 -2.01 11.96 -2.21
C SER A 32 -0.58 11.62 -2.63
N THR A 33 0.30 11.33 -1.68
CA THR A 33 1.69 10.91 -1.96
C THR A 33 1.72 9.49 -2.50
N VAL A 34 0.96 8.57 -1.91
CA VAL A 34 0.83 7.19 -2.42
C VAL A 34 0.30 7.19 -3.85
N ARG A 35 -0.74 7.99 -4.13
CA ARG A 35 -1.30 8.17 -5.48
C ARG A 35 -0.25 8.67 -6.47
N LEU A 36 0.53 9.69 -6.07
CA LEU A 36 1.60 10.22 -6.89
C LEU A 36 2.67 9.16 -7.20
N LEU A 37 3.08 8.39 -6.19
CA LEU A 37 4.12 7.37 -6.33
C LEU A 37 3.67 6.22 -7.25
N LEU A 38 2.44 5.73 -7.08
CA LEU A 38 1.85 4.70 -7.94
C LEU A 38 1.70 5.19 -9.40
N GLN A 39 1.11 6.38 -9.60
CA GLN A 39 0.69 6.82 -10.93
C GLN A 39 1.79 7.50 -11.75
N SER A 40 2.75 8.16 -11.08
CA SER A 40 3.76 8.98 -11.77
C SER A 40 5.17 8.42 -11.67
N PHE A 41 5.45 7.56 -10.69
CA PHE A 41 6.79 7.02 -10.44
C PHE A 41 6.86 5.49 -10.57
N GLY A 42 5.75 4.84 -10.92
CA GLY A 42 5.71 3.39 -11.12
C GLY A 42 6.05 2.61 -9.85
N ALA A 43 5.74 3.17 -8.67
CA ALA A 43 5.94 2.47 -7.41
C ALA A 43 5.16 1.15 -7.40
N SER A 44 5.78 0.09 -6.91
CA SER A 44 5.07 -1.17 -6.69
C SER A 44 4.03 -0.98 -5.58
N PRO A 45 2.76 -1.40 -5.79
CA PRO A 45 1.75 -1.40 -4.73
C PRO A 45 2.08 -2.42 -3.62
N ASN A 46 2.94 -3.41 -3.89
CA ASN A 46 3.41 -4.43 -2.95
C ASN A 46 4.63 -3.95 -2.15
N ALA A 47 4.72 -2.64 -1.88
CA ALA A 47 5.83 -2.13 -1.07
C ALA A 47 5.77 -2.71 0.34
N THR A 48 6.91 -3.19 0.82
CA THR A 48 7.05 -3.79 2.14
C THR A 48 7.77 -2.86 3.10
N GLY A 49 7.54 -3.03 4.40
CA GLY A 49 8.25 -2.32 5.45
C GLY A 49 8.22 -3.04 6.79
N GLU A 50 8.99 -2.54 7.74
CA GLU A 50 9.33 -3.29 8.95
C GLU A 50 8.17 -3.42 9.97
N GLU A 51 7.23 -2.48 9.97
CA GLU A 51 6.18 -2.41 11.00
C GLU A 51 4.96 -3.29 10.68
N TYR A 52 4.45 -3.22 9.45
CA TYR A 52 3.22 -3.90 9.04
C TYR A 52 3.42 -4.97 7.97
N GLY A 53 4.65 -5.17 7.50
CA GLY A 53 4.98 -6.12 6.44
C GLY A 53 4.68 -5.57 5.04
N THR A 54 3.43 -5.18 4.75
CA THR A 54 3.03 -4.60 3.45
C THR A 54 2.31 -3.26 3.60
N ALA A 55 2.33 -2.44 2.54
CA ALA A 55 1.55 -1.21 2.46
C ALA A 55 0.04 -1.48 2.63
N LEU A 56 -0.48 -2.58 2.07
CA LEU A 56 -1.89 -2.94 2.21
C LEU A 56 -2.24 -3.27 3.68
N THR A 57 -1.36 -3.95 4.41
CA THR A 57 -1.54 -4.20 5.86
C THR A 57 -1.54 -2.89 6.65
N ALA A 58 -0.62 -1.96 6.35
CA ALA A 58 -0.57 -0.65 7.01
C ALA A 58 -1.88 0.14 6.80
N ALA A 59 -2.34 0.23 5.54
CA ALA A 59 -3.60 0.90 5.22
C ALA A 59 -4.81 0.26 5.91
N ALA A 60 -4.81 -1.07 6.04
CA ALA A 60 -5.85 -1.82 6.73
C ALA A 60 -5.81 -1.62 8.25
N PHE A 61 -4.62 -1.48 8.85
CA PHE A 61 -4.44 -1.16 10.27
C PHE A 61 -5.02 0.23 10.61
N ASP A 62 -4.64 1.23 9.81
CA ASP A 62 -5.06 2.62 10.03
C ASP A 62 -6.54 2.88 9.70
N GLY A 63 -7.23 1.92 9.09
CA GLY A 63 -8.65 2.05 8.77
C GLY A 63 -8.94 2.99 7.59
N ILE A 64 -7.94 3.28 6.75
CA ILE A 64 -8.06 4.26 5.66
C ILE A 64 -8.60 3.58 4.39
N MET A 65 -9.92 3.51 4.27
CA MET A 65 -10.61 2.88 3.14
C MET A 65 -10.13 3.38 1.76
N GLU A 66 -9.93 4.70 1.60
CA GLU A 66 -9.43 5.26 0.33
C GLU A 66 -8.05 4.69 -0.03
N MET A 67 -7.18 4.49 0.96
CA MET A 67 -5.83 3.95 0.76
C MET A 67 -5.88 2.46 0.40
N VAL A 68 -6.74 1.68 1.07
CA VAL A 68 -6.97 0.27 0.74
C VAL A 68 -7.43 0.11 -0.71
N GLN A 69 -8.45 0.89 -1.11
CA GLN A 69 -8.96 0.85 -2.49
C GLN A 69 -7.89 1.28 -3.49
N LEU A 70 -7.13 2.34 -3.19
CA LEU A 70 -6.06 2.83 -4.05
C LEU A 70 -4.98 1.76 -4.30
N LEU A 71 -4.54 1.06 -3.25
CA LEU A 71 -3.53 0.01 -3.36
C LEU A 71 -4.08 -1.22 -4.12
N LEU A 72 -5.31 -1.65 -3.82
CA LEU A 72 -5.95 -2.77 -4.51
C LEU A 72 -6.20 -2.48 -6.00
N ASP A 73 -6.65 -1.26 -6.33
CA ASP A 73 -6.85 -0.83 -7.72
C ASP A 73 -5.52 -0.74 -8.49
N ALA A 74 -4.42 -0.47 -7.79
CA ALA A 74 -3.07 -0.50 -8.35
C ALA A 74 -2.48 -1.91 -8.48
N GLY A 75 -3.17 -2.95 -7.98
CA GLY A 75 -2.76 -4.34 -8.08
C GLY A 75 -2.01 -4.88 -6.87
N ALA A 76 -2.22 -4.31 -5.68
CA ALA A 76 -1.67 -4.87 -4.44
C ALA A 76 -2.10 -6.34 -4.27
N GLU A 77 -1.15 -7.20 -3.86
CA GLU A 77 -1.38 -8.60 -3.58
C GLU A 77 -2.18 -8.75 -2.29
N ILE A 78 -3.48 -9.06 -2.43
CA ILE A 78 -4.40 -9.15 -1.30
C ILE A 78 -4.07 -10.28 -0.32
N ASN A 79 -3.45 -11.36 -0.82
CA ASN A 79 -3.03 -12.53 -0.05
C ASN A 79 -1.49 -12.64 -0.02
N ASP A 80 -0.77 -11.52 -0.02
CA ASP A 80 0.70 -11.53 0.10
C ASP A 80 1.11 -12.30 1.36
N PRO A 81 2.07 -13.26 1.27
CA PRO A 81 2.49 -14.06 2.41
C PRO A 81 3.16 -13.25 3.54
N ASN A 82 3.59 -12.01 3.27
CA ASN A 82 4.11 -11.08 4.26
C ASN A 82 3.04 -10.09 4.76
N GLY A 83 1.78 -10.24 4.31
CA GLY A 83 0.67 -9.36 4.63
C GLY A 83 -0.39 -10.04 5.50
N TRP A 84 -1.13 -9.22 6.26
CA TRP A 84 -2.23 -9.65 7.13
C TRP A 84 -3.40 -8.69 7.05
N ALA A 85 -3.62 -8.05 5.89
CA ALA A 85 -4.57 -6.95 5.74
C ALA A 85 -5.98 -7.29 6.23
N LEU A 86 -6.49 -8.48 5.90
CA LEU A 86 -7.82 -8.93 6.36
C LEU A 86 -7.85 -9.15 7.88
N GLN A 87 -6.87 -9.88 8.41
CA GLN A 87 -6.77 -10.18 9.83
C GLN A 87 -6.62 -8.91 10.66
N THR A 88 -5.80 -7.98 10.20
CA THR A 88 -5.57 -6.67 10.82
C THR A 88 -6.82 -5.80 10.80
N ALA A 89 -7.48 -5.64 9.64
CA ALA A 89 -8.74 -4.88 9.57
C ALA A 89 -9.81 -5.47 10.49
N ALA A 90 -9.89 -6.81 10.58
CA ALA A 90 -10.82 -7.49 11.49
C ALA A 90 -10.47 -7.28 12.96
N ALA A 91 -9.18 -7.30 13.32
CA ALA A 91 -8.71 -7.08 14.68
C ALA A 91 -8.98 -5.66 15.18
N GLU A 92 -8.80 -4.66 14.31
CA GLU A 92 -9.05 -3.24 14.61
C GLU A 92 -10.54 -2.85 14.48
N GLY A 93 -11.38 -3.73 13.94
CA GLY A 93 -12.83 -3.51 13.83
C GLY A 93 -13.27 -2.66 12.64
N HIS A 94 -12.42 -2.54 11.60
CA HIS A 94 -12.71 -1.77 10.39
C HIS A 94 -13.63 -2.56 9.44
N TYR A 95 -14.91 -2.63 9.79
CA TYR A 95 -15.92 -3.47 9.13
C TYR A 95 -15.98 -3.28 7.61
N GLU A 96 -16.03 -2.03 7.14
CA GLU A 96 -16.12 -1.74 5.71
C GLU A 96 -14.89 -2.24 4.95
N ILE A 97 -13.70 -2.14 5.55
CA ILE A 97 -12.44 -2.64 4.95
C ILE A 97 -12.43 -4.16 4.91
N VAL A 98 -12.91 -4.83 5.96
CA VAL A 98 -13.10 -6.29 5.95
C VAL A 98 -14.01 -6.71 4.80
N GLN A 99 -15.13 -6.02 4.59
CA GLN A 99 -16.04 -6.30 3.48
C GLN A 99 -15.37 -6.08 2.12
N GLU A 100 -14.65 -4.97 1.96
CA GLU A 100 -13.92 -4.66 0.73
C GLU A 100 -12.90 -5.76 0.41
N LEU A 101 -12.05 -6.13 1.37
CA LEU A 101 -11.02 -7.15 1.20
C LEU A 101 -11.63 -8.51 0.84
N ILE A 102 -12.68 -8.96 1.53
CA ILE A 102 -13.38 -10.21 1.21
C ILE A 102 -13.99 -10.14 -0.20
N SER A 103 -14.59 -9.01 -0.58
CA SER A 103 -15.18 -8.84 -1.92
C SER A 103 -14.14 -8.90 -3.03
N ARG A 104 -12.89 -8.52 -2.73
CA ARG A 104 -11.73 -8.56 -3.62
C ARG A 104 -10.99 -9.90 -3.61
N GLY A 105 -11.47 -10.89 -2.85
CA GLY A 105 -10.92 -12.25 -2.84
C GLY A 105 -9.87 -12.52 -1.76
N ALA A 106 -9.86 -11.74 -0.67
CA ALA A 106 -9.04 -12.06 0.49
C ALA A 106 -9.40 -13.44 1.06
N GLU A 107 -8.39 -14.24 1.38
CA GLU A 107 -8.56 -15.56 1.96
C GLU A 107 -8.91 -15.46 3.45
N VAL A 108 -10.13 -15.83 3.81
CA VAL A 108 -10.65 -15.75 5.19
C VAL A 108 -9.96 -16.73 6.15
N ASN A 109 -9.31 -17.77 5.62
CA ASN A 109 -8.67 -18.84 6.40
C ASN A 109 -7.13 -18.85 6.28
N ALA A 110 -6.54 -17.76 5.78
CA ALA A 110 -5.09 -17.61 5.65
C ALA A 110 -4.38 -17.41 6.99
#